data_AF-C0ZHQ9-F1
#
_entry.id   AF-C0ZHQ9-F1
#
_cell.length_a   1.000
_cell.length_b   1.000
_cell.length_c   1.000
_cell.angle_alpha   90.00
_cell.angle_beta   90.00
_cell.angle_gamma   90.00
#
_symmetry.space_group_name_H-M   'P 1'
#
loop_
_entity.id
_entity.type
_entity.pdbx_description
1 polymer ?
#
loop_
_entity_poly.entity_id
_entity_poly.type
_entity_poly.pdbx_seq_one_letter_code
_entity_poly.pdbx_strand_id
1 'polypeptide(L)'
;MKNLRYFPHERNVYFKGKLLTVRDFESEQRYFNDKRRLTNRLLHGGGVVCGLQVIAVDEKQISVEAGVALDYLGREIVLPEPVKLKLSMMEGFSNNDYAKNVYVCLAYDEKGKEQVFSVSETVEQEMAEYNRVAEGYRLFIKEEAPHPASIEGVQLVEQRVLLYADPQVRIWQATPRYVNPGEVFSLQLHIEKTVQTSRVQFEYKLDALGLTVLESSDGSVSFLEPVDGKETDYVVSIPLKAGWDRGTVELAVLGGKAEVRLGDRLVHTDLVSVGKIEITPDDLVERLVSDYYNRKLDHVTQANEQPFLYLAKVCLLQMNATYVIEKVVPVPFGEYVYTPALLQKLALRGQKGRPVEQGSHADSFRVTTRVKEIAAADKPQFDVSYDNLGSVYQFELGLPRPGKANEQVATGVVEIPIDPYSSNWPFGVKIGNRYFSEELKHSLGKGNVYVSAGIEDFHADVIDELLSQHEQVMYGHTSVFDDSEYVTDAAQFAVGVIVYPQKGTFRIGVQVKGPVQTDRARIRWWAIKPLVEGTEDIVIQDSEE
;
A
#
# COMPACT_ATOMS: atom_id res chain seq x y z
N MET A 1 38.61 6.16 -14.99
CA MET A 1 39.31 7.43 -15.24
C MET A 1 38.75 8.57 -14.42
N LYS A 2 39.64 9.47 -13.98
CA LYS A 2 39.32 10.77 -13.39
C LYS A 2 39.05 11.90 -14.40
N ASN A 3 39.31 11.69 -15.70
CA ASN A 3 39.05 12.71 -16.73
C ASN A 3 37.53 12.96 -16.89
N LEU A 4 37.08 14.21 -16.80
CA LEU A 4 35.68 14.61 -16.98
C LEU A 4 35.37 15.07 -18.41
N ARG A 5 36.38 15.32 -19.24
CA ARG A 5 36.20 15.77 -20.64
C ARG A 5 36.12 14.58 -21.59
N TYR A 6 35.24 14.70 -22.59
CA TYR A 6 35.10 13.70 -23.65
C TYR A 6 35.84 14.06 -24.94
N PHE A 7 36.14 15.35 -25.17
CA PHE A 7 36.72 15.86 -26.41
C PHE A 7 37.74 17.00 -26.11
N PRO A 8 38.63 17.33 -27.06
CA PRO A 8 38.79 16.78 -28.42
C PRO A 8 39.31 15.34 -28.45
N HIS A 9 38.90 14.57 -29.45
CA HIS A 9 39.41 13.21 -29.68
C HIS A 9 40.69 13.26 -30.52
N GLU A 10 41.83 13.13 -29.86
CA GLU A 10 43.15 13.06 -30.50
C GLU A 10 43.72 11.65 -30.38
N ARG A 11 44.28 11.12 -31.47
CA ARG A 11 44.94 9.82 -31.47
C ARG A 11 46.34 9.92 -32.05
N ASN A 12 47.21 9.07 -31.53
CA ASN A 12 48.57 8.94 -32.01
C ASN A 12 48.61 8.48 -33.48
N VAL A 13 49.50 9.09 -34.28
CA VAL A 13 49.79 8.65 -35.65
C VAL A 13 51.09 7.87 -35.64
N TYR A 14 51.03 6.63 -36.11
CA TYR A 14 52.17 5.73 -36.24
C TYR A 14 52.86 5.93 -37.60
N PHE A 15 54.17 6.20 -37.57
CA PHE A 15 55.02 6.24 -38.74
C PHE A 15 56.43 5.73 -38.41
N LYS A 16 57.16 5.29 -39.43
CA LYS A 16 58.50 4.71 -39.26
C LYS A 16 59.47 5.74 -38.67
N GLY A 17 60.23 5.34 -37.66
CA GLY A 17 61.21 6.20 -36.99
C GLY A 17 60.62 7.13 -35.93
N LYS A 18 59.30 7.09 -35.67
CA LYS A 18 58.71 7.83 -34.56
C LYS A 18 59.14 7.23 -33.22
N LEU A 19 59.69 8.05 -32.33
CA LEU A 19 59.92 7.69 -30.93
C LEU A 19 58.61 7.83 -30.14
N LEU A 20 58.21 6.76 -29.45
CA LEU A 20 57.01 6.74 -28.62
C LEU A 20 57.38 6.95 -27.15
N THR A 21 56.56 7.73 -26.45
CA THR A 21 56.68 8.03 -25.03
C THR A 21 55.44 7.55 -24.27
N VAL A 22 55.51 7.52 -22.94
CA VAL A 22 54.35 7.21 -22.07
C VAL A 22 53.12 8.05 -22.45
N ARG A 23 53.34 9.35 -22.75
CA ARG A 23 52.29 10.27 -23.19
C ARG A 23 51.54 9.77 -24.43
N ASP A 24 52.20 9.14 -25.39
CA ASP A 24 51.57 8.66 -26.61
C ASP A 24 50.61 7.49 -26.30
N PHE A 25 51.02 6.54 -25.45
CA PHE A 25 50.20 5.41 -25.03
C PHE A 25 49.03 5.84 -24.12
N GLU A 26 49.26 6.79 -23.20
CA GLU A 26 48.19 7.38 -22.39
C GLU A 26 47.16 8.12 -23.24
N SER A 27 47.60 8.76 -24.33
CA SER A 27 46.70 9.43 -25.26
C SER A 27 45.83 8.43 -26.01
N GLU A 28 46.37 7.26 -26.38
CA GLU A 28 45.58 6.18 -26.99
C GLU A 28 44.56 5.57 -26.03
N GLN A 29 44.94 5.33 -24.76
CA GLN A 29 43.99 4.86 -23.75
C GLN A 29 42.84 5.86 -23.56
N ARG A 30 43.17 7.16 -23.39
CA ARG A 30 42.17 8.22 -23.29
C ARG A 30 41.27 8.29 -24.51
N TYR A 31 41.82 8.21 -25.72
CA TYR A 31 41.05 8.27 -26.97
C TYR A 31 39.94 7.22 -27.04
N PHE A 32 40.26 5.94 -26.79
CA PHE A 32 39.26 4.87 -26.85
C PHE A 32 38.25 4.98 -25.71
N ASN A 33 38.74 5.30 -24.52
CA ASN A 33 37.90 5.42 -23.34
C ASN A 33 36.91 6.58 -23.43
N ASP A 34 37.34 7.76 -23.88
CA ASP A 34 36.48 8.93 -24.00
C ASP A 34 35.42 8.70 -25.10
N LYS A 35 35.76 8.02 -26.20
CA LYS A 35 34.79 7.57 -27.20
C LYS A 35 33.75 6.60 -26.66
N ARG A 36 34.20 5.58 -25.91
CA ARG A 36 33.32 4.57 -25.28
C ARG A 36 32.36 5.25 -24.30
N ARG A 37 32.89 6.08 -23.41
CA ARG A 37 32.11 6.84 -22.42
C ARG A 37 31.12 7.79 -23.06
N LEU A 38 31.53 8.53 -24.09
CA LEU A 38 30.63 9.42 -24.82
C LEU A 38 29.47 8.64 -25.46
N THR A 39 29.77 7.48 -26.05
CA THR A 39 28.74 6.60 -26.64
C THR A 39 27.77 6.10 -25.59
N ASN A 40 28.28 5.59 -24.46
CA ASN A 40 27.48 5.14 -23.32
C ASN A 40 26.58 6.27 -22.80
N ARG A 41 27.15 7.46 -22.55
CA ARG A 41 26.40 8.61 -22.03
C ARG A 41 25.28 9.05 -22.98
N LEU A 42 25.56 9.15 -24.28
CA LEU A 42 24.57 9.69 -25.24
C LEU A 42 23.49 8.69 -25.64
N LEU A 43 23.81 7.39 -25.72
CA LEU A 43 22.89 6.37 -26.21
C LEU A 43 22.20 5.57 -25.10
N HIS A 44 22.84 5.42 -23.94
CA HIS A 44 22.38 4.56 -22.86
C HIS A 44 22.06 5.33 -21.58
N GLY A 45 22.70 6.48 -21.35
CA GLY A 45 22.58 7.23 -20.10
C GLY A 45 23.27 6.52 -18.93
N GLY A 46 22.88 6.89 -17.71
CA GLY A 46 23.32 6.24 -16.48
C GLY A 46 22.25 5.33 -15.88
N GLY A 47 22.66 4.23 -15.26
CA GLY A 47 21.79 3.31 -14.54
C GLY A 47 22.33 1.89 -14.43
N VAL A 48 21.56 1.05 -13.73
CA VAL A 48 21.78 -0.39 -13.61
C VAL A 48 21.46 -1.07 -14.93
N VAL A 49 22.40 -1.87 -15.44
CA VAL A 49 22.24 -2.66 -16.67
C VAL A 49 21.72 -4.06 -16.33
N CYS A 50 22.34 -4.72 -15.35
CA CYS A 50 21.92 -6.02 -14.84
C CYS A 50 22.49 -6.29 -13.44
N GLY A 51 21.81 -7.13 -12.65
CA GLY A 51 22.24 -7.48 -11.29
C GLY A 51 22.14 -6.30 -10.33
N LEU A 52 23.14 -6.15 -9.44
CA LEU A 52 23.24 -5.05 -8.46
C LEU A 52 22.04 -4.94 -7.52
N GLN A 53 21.28 -6.03 -7.33
CA GLN A 53 20.19 -6.02 -6.37
C GLN A 53 20.74 -5.83 -4.96
N VAL A 54 20.09 -4.96 -4.19
CA VAL A 54 20.39 -4.77 -2.78
C VAL A 54 19.32 -5.48 -1.97
N ILE A 55 19.75 -6.39 -1.11
CA ILE A 55 18.87 -7.18 -0.24
C ILE A 55 19.30 -7.03 1.22
N ALA A 56 18.33 -6.99 2.14
CA ALA A 56 18.63 -7.07 3.56
C ALA A 56 19.06 -8.51 3.91
N VAL A 57 20.18 -8.64 4.63
CA VAL A 57 20.71 -9.95 5.08
C VAL A 57 20.33 -10.19 6.54
N ASP A 58 20.42 -9.16 7.36
CA ASP A 58 20.00 -9.13 8.76
C ASP A 58 19.49 -7.72 9.12
N GLU A 59 19.27 -7.45 10.41
CA GLU A 59 18.77 -6.16 10.90
C GLU A 59 19.68 -4.95 10.62
N LYS A 60 20.96 -5.15 10.28
CA LYS A 60 21.96 -4.07 10.12
C LYS A 60 22.86 -4.21 8.89
N GLN A 61 22.72 -5.31 8.15
CA GLN A 61 23.54 -5.65 7.00
C GLN A 61 22.70 -5.79 5.73
N ILE A 62 23.30 -5.35 4.64
CA ILE A 62 22.80 -5.53 3.28
C ILE A 62 23.79 -6.36 2.47
N SER A 63 23.31 -7.05 1.45
CA SER A 63 24.12 -7.64 0.38
C SER A 63 23.83 -6.86 -0.90
N VAL A 64 24.89 -6.49 -1.62
CA VAL A 64 24.79 -6.00 -3.00
C VAL A 64 25.24 -7.13 -3.92
N GLU A 65 24.33 -7.63 -4.74
CA GLU A 65 24.60 -8.76 -5.64
C GLU A 65 25.44 -8.35 -6.85
N ALA A 66 26.16 -9.31 -7.43
CA ALA A 66 27.01 -9.07 -8.60
C ALA A 66 26.21 -8.45 -9.77
N GLY A 67 26.85 -7.58 -10.55
CA GLY A 67 26.19 -6.92 -11.67
C GLY A 67 27.00 -5.81 -12.31
N VAL A 68 26.35 -5.10 -13.23
CA VAL A 68 26.95 -4.06 -14.05
C VAL A 68 26.05 -2.83 -14.11
N ALA A 69 26.67 -1.66 -14.02
CA ALA A 69 26.03 -0.37 -14.21
C ALA A 69 26.85 0.54 -15.12
N LEU A 70 26.20 1.57 -15.64
CA LEU A 70 26.83 2.73 -16.26
C LEU A 70 26.58 3.94 -15.37
N ASP A 71 27.62 4.68 -14.97
CA ASP A 71 27.37 5.97 -14.34
C ASP A 71 26.99 7.05 -15.36
N TYR A 72 26.59 8.23 -14.87
CA TYR A 72 26.23 9.34 -15.75
C TYR A 72 27.40 9.87 -16.58
N LEU A 73 28.65 9.56 -16.23
CA LEU A 73 29.83 9.89 -17.04
C LEU A 73 30.15 8.84 -18.12
N GLY A 74 29.24 7.87 -18.32
CA GLY A 74 29.35 6.78 -19.28
C GLY A 74 30.37 5.71 -18.91
N ARG A 75 30.83 5.68 -17.65
CA ARG A 75 31.82 4.70 -17.16
C ARG A 75 31.11 3.44 -16.72
N GLU A 76 31.63 2.30 -17.14
CA GLU A 76 31.22 0.98 -16.71
C GLU A 76 31.67 0.73 -15.27
N ILE A 77 30.75 0.25 -14.44
CA ILE A 77 31.03 -0.17 -13.07
C ILE A 77 30.63 -1.64 -12.96
N VAL A 78 31.61 -2.49 -12.66
CA VAL A 78 31.41 -3.93 -12.52
C VAL A 78 31.59 -4.32 -11.06
N LEU A 79 30.55 -4.94 -10.49
CA LEU A 79 30.61 -5.65 -9.22
C LEU A 79 30.67 -7.16 -9.54
N PRO A 80 31.86 -7.78 -9.49
CA PRO A 80 32.02 -9.15 -9.99
C PRO A 80 31.42 -10.22 -9.08
N GLU A 81 31.34 -9.95 -7.77
CA GLU A 81 30.87 -10.89 -6.75
C GLU A 81 29.98 -10.16 -5.74
N PRO A 82 29.03 -10.86 -5.09
CA PRO A 82 28.20 -10.27 -4.04
C PRO A 82 29.03 -9.78 -2.85
N VAL A 83 28.67 -8.63 -2.29
CA VAL A 83 29.36 -8.05 -1.13
C VAL A 83 28.38 -7.74 -0.02
N LYS A 84 28.66 -8.28 1.16
CA LYS A 84 27.92 -7.99 2.40
C LYS A 84 28.53 -6.80 3.10
N LEU A 85 27.70 -5.82 3.46
CA LEU A 85 28.11 -4.58 4.09
C LEU A 85 27.23 -4.29 5.30
N LYS A 86 27.87 -3.92 6.41
CA LYS A 86 27.19 -3.38 7.59
C LYS A 86 27.04 -1.88 7.42
N LEU A 87 25.81 -1.35 7.48
CA LEU A 87 25.54 0.06 7.18
C LEU A 87 26.38 1.01 8.06
N SER A 88 26.53 0.69 9.35
CA SER A 88 27.32 1.49 10.31
C SER A 88 28.81 1.63 9.98
N MET A 89 29.33 0.76 9.11
CA MET A 89 30.75 0.76 8.68
C MET A 89 30.94 1.36 7.29
N MET A 90 29.86 1.70 6.59
CA MET A 90 29.95 2.28 5.25
C MET A 90 30.28 3.77 5.33
N GLU A 91 31.10 4.23 4.39
CA GLU A 91 31.40 5.65 4.21
C GLU A 91 30.10 6.46 4.02
N GLY A 92 29.96 7.57 4.72
CA GLY A 92 28.78 8.46 4.60
C GLY A 92 27.59 8.08 5.48
N PHE A 93 27.65 6.99 6.26
CA PHE A 93 26.64 6.69 7.27
C PHE A 93 26.91 7.44 8.57
N SER A 94 25.96 8.25 9.01
CA SER A 94 26.05 8.95 10.29
C SER A 94 25.34 8.13 11.38
N ASN A 95 26.10 7.75 12.42
CA ASN A 95 25.60 7.00 13.58
C ASN A 95 24.87 7.91 14.58
N ASN A 96 23.99 8.76 14.08
CA ASN A 96 23.13 9.66 14.83
C ASN A 96 21.74 9.68 14.17
N ASP A 97 20.70 9.86 14.97
CA ASP A 97 19.30 9.94 14.50
C ASP A 97 18.91 8.88 13.46
N TYR A 98 18.41 7.75 13.94
CA TYR A 98 18.12 6.60 13.07
C TYR A 98 16.73 6.61 12.47
N ALA A 99 15.90 7.61 12.78
CA ALA A 99 14.55 7.76 12.22
C ALA A 99 14.60 8.38 10.81
N LYS A 100 15.42 7.82 9.92
CA LYS A 100 15.75 8.36 8.60
C LYS A 100 15.81 7.28 7.51
N ASN A 101 15.70 7.73 6.26
CA ASN A 101 15.98 6.91 5.09
C ASN A 101 17.44 7.13 4.67
N VAL A 102 18.15 6.06 4.33
CA VAL A 102 19.52 6.14 3.80
C VAL A 102 19.59 5.48 2.43
N TYR A 103 20.50 5.94 1.59
CA TYR A 103 20.63 5.48 0.22
C TYR A 103 21.99 4.85 -0.04
N VAL A 104 21.98 3.66 -0.61
CA VAL A 104 23.18 2.93 -1.01
C VAL A 104 23.57 3.39 -2.41
N CYS A 105 24.76 3.98 -2.53
CA CYS A 105 25.27 4.55 -3.76
C CYS A 105 26.43 3.74 -4.33
N LEU A 106 26.51 3.67 -5.66
CA LEU A 106 27.59 3.02 -6.41
C LEU A 106 28.32 4.03 -7.27
N ALA A 107 29.63 4.17 -7.07
CA ALA A 107 30.51 5.00 -7.90
C ALA A 107 31.59 4.16 -8.57
N TYR A 108 32.05 4.61 -9.73
CA TYR A 108 33.28 4.12 -10.34
C TYR A 108 34.47 4.52 -9.46
N ASP A 109 35.42 3.60 -9.29
CA ASP A 109 36.68 3.85 -8.60
C ASP A 109 37.87 3.28 -9.38
N GLU A 110 39.06 3.85 -9.17
CA GLU A 110 40.29 3.32 -9.74
C GLU A 110 41.47 3.50 -8.79
N LYS A 111 42.28 2.45 -8.65
CA LYS A 111 43.44 2.44 -7.76
C LYS A 111 44.67 1.94 -8.48
N GLY A 112 45.82 2.50 -8.12
CA GLY A 112 47.10 1.96 -8.53
C GLY A 112 47.29 0.54 -7.99
N LYS A 113 47.82 -0.34 -8.82
CA LYS A 113 48.15 -1.73 -8.50
C LYS A 113 49.58 -2.00 -8.96
N GLU A 114 50.26 -2.93 -8.28
CA GLU A 114 51.67 -3.27 -8.54
C GLU A 114 52.58 -2.05 -8.37
N GLN A 115 52.77 -1.64 -7.11
CA GLN A 115 53.65 -0.52 -6.77
C GLN A 115 55.10 -0.84 -7.15
N VAL A 116 55.75 0.06 -7.88
CA VAL A 116 57.11 -0.06 -8.40
C VAL A 116 57.89 1.22 -8.14
N PHE A 117 59.21 1.08 -8.00
CA PHE A 117 60.11 2.23 -7.89
C PHE A 117 60.49 2.69 -9.29
N SER A 118 60.13 3.93 -9.61
CA SER A 118 60.55 4.59 -10.86
C SER A 118 61.93 5.19 -10.66
N VAL A 119 62.85 4.90 -11.57
CA VAL A 119 64.20 5.50 -11.59
C VAL A 119 64.13 6.79 -12.39
N SER A 120 63.43 7.81 -11.87
CA SER A 120 63.42 9.14 -12.47
C SER A 120 64.49 10.03 -11.83
N GLU A 121 65.34 10.61 -12.68
CA GLU A 121 66.43 11.53 -12.32
C GLU A 121 65.88 12.89 -11.87
N THR A 122 65.40 12.99 -10.63
CA THR A 122 65.47 14.24 -9.86
C THR A 122 65.26 13.95 -8.39
N VAL A 123 66.18 14.48 -7.60
CA VAL A 123 66.39 14.19 -6.18
C VAL A 123 65.18 14.61 -5.33
N GLU A 124 64.87 13.77 -4.33
CA GLU A 124 64.17 14.05 -3.06
C GLU A 124 62.70 13.66 -2.82
N GLN A 125 62.01 12.94 -3.72
CA GLN A 125 60.85 12.13 -3.29
C GLN A 125 60.85 10.79 -4.02
N GLU A 126 61.04 9.70 -3.28
CA GLU A 126 60.71 8.34 -3.73
C GLU A 126 59.19 8.27 -3.95
N MET A 127 58.72 8.79 -5.08
CA MET A 127 57.35 8.65 -5.51
C MET A 127 57.20 7.23 -6.02
N ALA A 128 56.65 6.36 -5.19
CA ALA A 128 56.28 5.05 -5.64
C ALA A 128 55.21 5.17 -6.74
N GLU A 129 55.53 4.65 -7.93
CA GLU A 129 54.63 4.60 -9.06
C GLU A 129 53.87 3.26 -9.07
N TYR A 130 52.83 3.15 -9.89
CA TYR A 130 52.05 1.92 -10.01
C TYR A 130 52.11 1.42 -11.45
N ASN A 131 52.48 0.14 -11.61
CA ASN A 131 52.61 -0.50 -12.92
C ASN A 131 51.25 -0.73 -13.61
N ARG A 132 50.16 -0.78 -12.84
CA ARG A 132 48.80 -0.97 -13.36
C ARG A 132 47.80 -0.06 -12.68
N VAL A 133 46.70 0.22 -13.37
CA VAL A 133 45.49 0.79 -12.79
C VAL A 133 44.44 -0.31 -12.74
N ALA A 134 43.89 -0.56 -11.56
CA ALA A 134 42.75 -1.45 -11.36
C ALA A 134 41.48 -0.60 -11.32
N GLU A 135 40.62 -0.79 -12.33
CA GLU A 135 39.26 -0.26 -12.31
C GLU A 135 38.39 -1.08 -11.35
N GLY A 136 37.47 -0.42 -10.66
CA GLY A 136 36.59 -1.05 -9.70
C GLY A 136 35.43 -0.15 -9.32
N TYR A 137 34.94 -0.32 -8.10
CA TYR A 137 33.76 0.37 -7.60
C TYR A 137 33.98 0.86 -6.18
N ARG A 138 33.15 1.83 -5.78
CA ARG A 138 33.03 2.32 -4.40
C ARG A 138 31.56 2.32 -4.01
N LEU A 139 31.25 1.61 -2.93
CA LEU A 139 29.92 1.61 -2.29
C LEU A 139 29.96 2.52 -1.08
N PHE A 140 28.99 3.43 -0.98
CA PHE A 140 28.90 4.40 0.12
C PHE A 140 27.43 4.77 0.37
N ILE A 141 27.18 5.48 1.47
CA ILE A 141 25.84 5.90 1.88
C ILE A 141 25.67 7.41 1.69
N LYS A 142 24.47 7.80 1.27
CA LYS A 142 23.95 9.16 1.39
C LYS A 142 22.70 9.17 2.24
N GLU A 143 22.49 10.23 3.02
CA GLU A 143 21.27 10.42 3.83
C GLU A 143 20.25 11.31 3.13
N GLU A 144 20.67 11.98 2.05
CA GLU A 144 19.82 12.84 1.24
C GLU A 144 19.50 12.18 -0.10
N ALA A 145 18.23 12.26 -0.49
CA ALA A 145 17.78 11.86 -1.82
C ALA A 145 18.30 12.85 -2.89
N PRO A 146 18.53 12.40 -4.15
CA PRO A 146 18.82 13.32 -5.25
C PRO A 146 17.62 14.24 -5.47
N HIS A 147 17.87 15.49 -5.87
CA HIS A 147 16.80 16.41 -6.22
C HIS A 147 15.88 15.80 -7.30
N PRO A 148 14.53 15.89 -7.21
CA PRO A 148 13.65 15.18 -8.15
C PRO A 148 13.91 15.55 -9.62
N ALA A 149 14.25 16.81 -9.85
CA ALA A 149 14.58 17.31 -11.17
C ALA A 149 15.94 16.81 -11.68
N SER A 150 16.89 16.36 -10.85
CA SER A 150 18.22 15.94 -11.32
C SER A 150 18.24 14.55 -11.95
N ILE A 151 17.12 13.81 -11.91
CA ILE A 151 17.03 12.48 -12.52
C ILE A 151 17.03 12.64 -14.05
N GLU A 152 18.05 12.09 -14.70
CA GLU A 152 18.25 12.24 -16.14
C GLU A 152 17.16 11.50 -16.93
N GLY A 153 16.79 12.03 -18.11
CA GLY A 153 15.75 11.47 -18.97
C GLY A 153 14.32 11.84 -18.57
N VAL A 154 14.01 11.95 -17.28
CA VAL A 154 12.67 12.35 -16.78
C VAL A 154 12.30 13.75 -17.26
N GLN A 155 13.24 14.69 -17.22
CA GLN A 155 13.05 16.10 -17.60
C GLN A 155 12.57 16.32 -19.05
N LEU A 156 12.69 15.31 -19.92
CA LEU A 156 12.21 15.39 -21.30
C LEU A 156 10.69 15.31 -21.36
N VAL A 157 10.09 14.45 -20.53
CA VAL A 157 8.66 14.12 -20.58
C VAL A 157 7.89 14.87 -19.50
N GLU A 158 8.48 14.96 -18.30
CA GLU A 158 7.85 15.51 -17.11
C GLU A 158 8.72 16.56 -16.46
N GLN A 159 8.06 17.53 -15.83
CA GLN A 159 8.68 18.44 -14.90
C GLN A 159 8.43 17.94 -13.47
N ARG A 160 9.49 17.88 -12.65
CA ARG A 160 9.38 17.57 -11.22
C ARG A 160 9.81 18.75 -10.36
N VAL A 161 8.97 19.13 -9.40
CA VAL A 161 9.22 20.27 -8.51
C VAL A 161 9.10 19.82 -7.05
N LEU A 162 10.16 20.03 -6.28
CA LEU A 162 10.16 19.77 -4.85
C LEU A 162 9.29 20.82 -4.14
N LEU A 163 8.28 20.37 -3.41
CA LEU A 163 7.32 21.24 -2.71
C LEU A 163 7.69 21.42 -1.24
N TYR A 164 8.15 20.34 -0.60
CA TYR A 164 8.57 20.34 0.79
C TYR A 164 9.60 19.23 1.02
N ALA A 165 10.58 19.47 1.88
CA ALA A 165 11.52 18.45 2.33
C ALA A 165 12.04 18.78 3.73
N ASP A 166 11.97 17.80 4.62
CA ASP A 166 12.69 17.73 5.88
C ASP A 166 13.29 16.31 6.05
N PRO A 167 14.01 16.01 7.15
CA PRO A 167 14.60 14.67 7.34
C PRO A 167 13.59 13.52 7.41
N GLN A 168 12.31 13.80 7.69
CA GLN A 168 11.26 12.80 7.90
C GLN A 168 10.34 12.66 6.69
N VAL A 169 10.07 13.74 5.96
CA VAL A 169 9.12 13.78 4.86
C VAL A 169 9.64 14.60 3.69
N ARG A 170 9.38 14.10 2.50
CA ARG A 170 9.68 14.74 1.23
C ARG A 170 8.46 14.68 0.33
N ILE A 171 8.09 15.83 -0.23
CA ILE A 171 6.92 16.00 -1.09
C ILE A 171 7.36 16.70 -2.37
N TRP A 172 7.06 16.10 -3.51
CA TRP A 172 7.26 16.73 -4.82
C TRP A 172 6.09 16.46 -5.73
N GLN A 173 5.92 17.31 -6.73
CA GLN A 173 4.96 17.05 -7.79
C GLN A 173 5.65 16.73 -9.10
N ALA A 174 4.96 15.98 -9.95
CA ALA A 174 5.33 15.71 -11.33
C ALA A 174 4.17 16.10 -12.25
N THR A 175 4.47 16.88 -13.28
CA THR A 175 3.50 17.28 -14.32
C THR A 175 4.09 17.03 -15.71
N PRO A 176 3.28 16.69 -16.72
CA PRO A 176 3.76 16.62 -18.09
C PRO A 176 4.25 17.99 -18.56
N ARG A 177 5.24 18.00 -19.47
CA ARG A 177 5.72 19.25 -20.07
C ARG A 177 4.80 19.77 -21.17
N TYR A 178 4.19 18.85 -21.91
CA TYR A 178 3.32 19.13 -23.04
C TYR A 178 1.99 18.44 -22.86
N VAL A 179 0.90 19.12 -23.18
CA VAL A 179 -0.46 18.58 -23.19
C VAL A 179 -1.22 19.10 -24.41
N ASN A 180 -2.15 18.32 -24.93
CA ASN A 180 -3.02 18.77 -26.00
C ASN A 180 -4.17 19.65 -25.48
N PRO A 181 -4.75 20.52 -26.32
CA PRO A 181 -5.97 21.24 -26.02
C PRO A 181 -7.12 20.29 -25.65
N GLY A 182 -7.85 20.61 -24.59
CA GLY A 182 -8.98 19.79 -24.10
C GLY A 182 -8.57 18.51 -23.36
N GLU A 183 -7.29 18.13 -23.38
CA GLU A 183 -6.81 16.89 -22.80
C GLU A 183 -6.97 16.88 -21.27
N VAL A 184 -7.40 15.73 -20.76
CA VAL A 184 -7.39 15.44 -19.32
C VAL A 184 -6.11 14.68 -19.00
N PHE A 185 -5.29 15.28 -18.14
CA PHE A 185 -4.00 14.74 -17.70
C PHE A 185 -3.90 14.74 -16.18
N SER A 186 -2.86 14.11 -15.64
CA SER A 186 -2.64 14.02 -14.19
C SER A 186 -1.45 14.87 -13.74
N LEU A 187 -1.67 15.70 -12.72
CA LEU A 187 -0.61 16.13 -11.81
C LEU A 187 -0.41 15.02 -10.78
N GLN A 188 0.81 14.52 -10.65
CA GLN A 188 1.14 13.51 -9.64
C GLN A 188 1.80 14.17 -8.45
N LEU A 189 1.22 14.01 -7.28
CA LEU A 189 1.82 14.37 -6.01
C LEU A 189 2.48 13.12 -5.41
N HIS A 190 3.78 13.21 -5.16
CA HIS A 190 4.59 12.14 -4.58
C HIS A 190 4.96 12.52 -3.14
N ILE A 191 4.71 11.61 -2.21
CA ILE A 191 5.02 11.76 -0.80
C ILE A 191 5.90 10.60 -0.38
N GLU A 192 7.07 10.92 0.13
CA GLU A 192 8.03 9.99 0.69
C GLU A 192 8.23 10.33 2.18
N LYS A 193 8.13 9.33 3.06
CA LYS A 193 8.32 9.51 4.50
C LYS A 193 9.21 8.44 5.12
N THR A 194 9.71 8.68 6.32
CA THR A 194 10.39 7.66 7.13
C THR A 194 9.37 6.80 7.87
N VAL A 195 9.78 5.60 8.29
CA VAL A 195 8.89 4.60 8.92
C VAL A 195 8.16 5.13 10.15
N GLN A 196 8.83 5.99 10.94
CA GLN A 196 8.32 6.53 12.20
C GLN A 196 7.64 7.89 12.06
N THR A 197 7.49 8.38 10.82
CA THR A 197 6.81 9.65 10.60
C THR A 197 5.31 9.51 10.84
N SER A 198 4.77 10.40 11.68
CA SER A 198 3.34 10.59 11.89
C SER A 198 2.57 10.80 10.58
N ARG A 199 1.24 10.63 10.65
CA ARG A 199 0.34 10.79 9.52
C ARG A 199 0.56 12.12 8.78
N VAL A 200 0.75 12.03 7.46
CA VAL A 200 1.03 13.19 6.60
C VAL A 200 -0.26 13.71 5.96
N GLN A 201 -0.45 15.02 6.02
CA GLN A 201 -1.43 15.75 5.22
C GLN A 201 -0.73 16.91 4.52
N PHE A 202 -1.08 17.14 3.26
CA PHE A 202 -0.52 18.21 2.44
C PHE A 202 -1.62 18.87 1.64
N GLU A 203 -1.60 20.20 1.56
CA GLU A 203 -2.60 20.95 0.79
C GLU A 203 -2.06 22.28 0.28
N TYR A 204 -2.41 22.63 -0.95
CA TYR A 204 -2.29 23.99 -1.49
C TYR A 204 -3.37 24.27 -2.54
N LYS A 205 -3.60 25.53 -2.85
CA LYS A 205 -4.53 25.95 -3.91
C LYS A 205 -3.79 26.31 -5.18
N LEU A 206 -4.11 25.62 -6.27
CA LEU A 206 -3.48 25.83 -7.56
C LEU A 206 -4.08 27.06 -8.25
N ASP A 207 -3.23 28.01 -8.61
CA ASP A 207 -3.56 29.13 -9.48
C ASP A 207 -2.89 28.90 -10.84
N ALA A 208 -3.67 28.42 -11.81
CA ALA A 208 -3.19 28.05 -13.13
C ALA A 208 -4.21 28.44 -14.20
N LEU A 209 -4.10 29.68 -14.70
CA LEU A 209 -5.00 30.19 -15.74
C LEU A 209 -4.91 29.31 -16.99
N GLY A 210 -6.03 28.70 -17.39
CA GLY A 210 -6.11 27.80 -18.53
C GLY A 210 -6.08 26.31 -18.19
N LEU A 211 -5.96 25.96 -16.91
CA LEU A 211 -6.17 24.61 -16.41
C LEU A 211 -7.35 24.57 -15.45
N THR A 212 -8.05 23.44 -15.40
CA THR A 212 -9.15 23.22 -14.45
C THR A 212 -8.91 21.92 -13.69
N VAL A 213 -8.88 22.00 -12.36
CA VAL A 213 -8.83 20.82 -11.49
C VAL A 213 -10.21 20.18 -11.47
N LEU A 214 -10.32 18.90 -11.84
CA LEU A 214 -11.62 18.25 -12.02
C LEU A 214 -12.22 17.73 -10.70
N GLU A 215 -11.39 17.37 -9.72
CA GLU A 215 -11.83 16.80 -8.43
C GLU A 215 -12.10 17.84 -7.36
N SER A 216 -11.82 19.12 -7.63
CA SER A 216 -11.94 20.20 -6.66
C SER A 216 -12.47 21.48 -7.30
N SER A 217 -13.57 22.01 -6.77
CA SER A 217 -14.18 23.25 -7.25
C SER A 217 -13.40 24.50 -6.85
N ASP A 218 -12.56 24.41 -5.82
CA ASP A 218 -11.72 25.52 -5.35
C ASP A 218 -10.26 25.42 -5.81
N GLY A 219 -9.96 24.46 -6.69
CA GLY A 219 -8.62 24.25 -7.24
C GLY A 219 -7.62 23.69 -6.24
N SER A 220 -8.07 23.11 -5.13
CA SER A 220 -7.20 22.50 -4.12
C SER A 220 -6.51 21.24 -4.66
N VAL A 221 -5.21 21.18 -4.42
CA VAL A 221 -4.35 20.01 -4.56
C VAL A 221 -4.04 19.52 -3.16
N SER A 222 -4.55 18.35 -2.80
CA SER A 222 -4.43 17.82 -1.45
C SER A 222 -4.09 16.34 -1.40
N PHE A 223 -3.46 15.97 -0.29
CA PHE A 223 -3.21 14.59 0.09
C PHE A 223 -3.50 14.44 1.58
N LEU A 224 -4.20 13.36 1.91
CA LEU A 224 -4.40 12.92 3.27
C LEU A 224 -4.05 11.44 3.34
N GLU A 225 -3.02 11.11 4.10
CA GLU A 225 -2.61 9.73 4.30
C GLU A 225 -3.77 8.90 4.88
N PRO A 226 -4.10 7.70 4.35
CA PRO A 226 -5.14 6.84 4.92
C PRO A 226 -4.86 6.46 6.38
N VAL A 227 -5.91 6.23 7.18
CA VAL A 227 -5.77 5.90 8.62
C VAL A 227 -4.97 4.61 8.84
N ASP A 228 -5.13 3.63 7.96
CA ASP A 228 -4.40 2.35 7.97
C ASP A 228 -3.14 2.37 7.07
N GLY A 229 -2.65 3.57 6.71
CA GLY A 229 -1.49 3.75 5.86
C GLY A 229 -0.21 3.20 6.49
N LYS A 230 0.33 2.11 5.92
CA LYS A 230 1.62 1.51 6.33
C LYS A 230 2.75 1.79 5.36
N GLU A 231 2.46 2.47 4.25
CA GLU A 231 3.47 2.73 3.23
C GLU A 231 4.31 3.96 3.59
N THR A 232 5.55 3.93 3.12
CA THR A 232 6.50 5.05 3.22
C THR A 232 6.49 5.92 1.97
N ASP A 233 5.82 5.48 0.91
CA ASP A 233 5.85 6.10 -0.40
C ASP A 233 4.41 6.10 -0.96
N TYR A 234 3.89 7.28 -1.27
CA TYR A 234 2.54 7.49 -1.80
C TYR A 234 2.60 8.31 -3.09
N VAL A 235 1.75 7.97 -4.05
CA VAL A 235 1.55 8.74 -5.28
C VAL A 235 0.06 9.00 -5.45
N VAL A 236 -0.33 10.26 -5.51
CA VAL A 236 -1.71 10.69 -5.76
C VAL A 236 -1.79 11.40 -7.10
N SER A 237 -2.76 11.01 -7.93
CA SER A 237 -2.97 11.58 -9.26
C SER A 237 -4.17 12.50 -9.25
N ILE A 238 -3.93 13.80 -9.35
CA ILE A 238 -4.97 14.82 -9.42
C ILE A 238 -5.26 15.12 -10.90
N PRO A 239 -6.49 14.92 -11.38
CA PRO A 239 -6.85 15.21 -12.76
C PRO A 239 -7.00 16.71 -13.02
N LEU A 240 -6.38 17.17 -14.10
CA LEU A 240 -6.55 18.51 -14.65
C LEU A 240 -7.00 18.42 -16.11
N LYS A 241 -7.78 19.40 -16.55
CA LYS A 241 -8.15 19.58 -17.96
C LYS A 241 -7.47 20.82 -18.54
N ALA A 242 -6.89 20.67 -19.73
CA ALA A 242 -6.36 21.77 -20.50
C ALA A 242 -7.50 22.55 -21.19
N GLY A 243 -7.72 23.80 -20.80
CA GLY A 243 -8.81 24.64 -21.31
C GLY A 243 -8.41 25.58 -22.44
N TRP A 244 -7.12 25.73 -22.74
CA TRP A 244 -6.63 26.59 -23.82
C TRP A 244 -6.33 25.80 -25.10
N ASP A 245 -6.35 26.50 -26.24
CA ASP A 245 -5.99 25.92 -27.55
C ASP A 245 -4.48 25.91 -27.80
N ARG A 246 -3.73 26.85 -27.19
CA ARG A 246 -2.27 26.94 -27.26
C ARG A 246 -1.75 27.90 -26.20
N GLY A 247 -0.55 27.64 -25.66
CA GLY A 247 0.18 28.59 -24.81
C GLY A 247 0.93 27.91 -23.69
N THR A 248 1.67 28.69 -22.90
CA THR A 248 2.33 28.18 -21.69
C THR A 248 1.53 28.61 -20.47
N VAL A 249 1.12 27.65 -19.65
CA VAL A 249 0.45 27.87 -18.37
C VAL A 249 1.50 27.75 -17.26
N GLU A 250 1.66 28.81 -16.48
CA GLU A 250 2.42 28.78 -15.24
C GLU A 250 1.53 28.22 -14.12
N LEU A 251 2.05 27.26 -13.37
CA LEU A 251 1.40 26.67 -12.20
C LEU A 251 1.88 27.45 -10.97
N ALA A 252 1.06 28.34 -10.45
CA ALA A 252 1.34 29.10 -9.24
C ALA A 252 0.55 28.55 -8.04
N VAL A 253 0.94 28.94 -6.83
CA VAL A 253 0.17 28.65 -5.61
C VAL A 253 -0.54 29.92 -5.16
N LEU A 254 -1.86 29.84 -5.04
CA LEU A 254 -2.67 30.95 -4.56
C LEU A 254 -2.27 31.32 -3.12
N GLY A 255 -1.87 32.57 -2.92
CA GLY A 255 -1.37 33.05 -1.62
C GLY A 255 0.08 32.66 -1.30
N GLY A 256 0.76 31.94 -2.20
CA GLY A 256 2.19 31.65 -2.11
C GLY A 256 2.59 30.67 -1.01
N LYS A 257 1.63 29.94 -0.42
CA LYS A 257 1.88 29.05 0.73
C LYS A 257 1.17 27.72 0.56
N ALA A 258 1.84 26.64 0.96
CA ALA A 258 1.22 25.33 1.17
C ALA A 258 1.26 24.94 2.64
N GLU A 259 0.34 24.09 3.04
CA GLU A 259 0.20 23.55 4.39
C GLU A 259 0.67 22.09 4.41
N VAL A 260 1.61 21.79 5.31
CA VAL A 260 2.10 20.45 5.57
C VAL A 260 1.80 20.13 7.03
N ARG A 261 0.98 19.11 7.29
CA ARG A 261 0.65 18.66 8.64
C ARG A 261 1.21 17.26 8.88
N LEU A 262 1.95 17.13 9.98
CA LEU A 262 2.62 15.91 10.43
C LEU A 262 2.12 15.58 11.83
N GLY A 263 1.09 14.75 11.91
CA GLY A 263 0.32 14.56 13.16
C GLY A 263 -0.28 15.89 13.65
N ASP A 264 0.24 16.41 14.75
CA ASP A 264 -0.20 17.68 15.34
C ASP A 264 0.65 18.90 14.92
N ARG A 265 1.78 18.66 14.25
CA ARG A 265 2.67 19.73 13.80
C ARG A 265 2.19 20.27 12.45
N LEU A 266 1.80 21.54 12.39
CA LEU A 266 1.51 22.26 11.16
C LEU A 266 2.73 23.10 10.75
N VAL A 267 3.14 22.97 9.50
CA VAL A 267 4.23 23.72 8.87
C VAL A 267 3.70 24.40 7.62
N HIS A 268 4.01 25.69 7.46
CA HIS A 268 3.77 26.40 6.21
C HIS A 268 5.06 26.42 5.40
N THR A 269 4.96 26.13 4.11
CA THR A 269 6.07 26.24 3.16
C THR A 269 5.76 27.31 2.13
N ASP A 270 6.73 28.17 1.84
CA ASP A 270 6.58 29.22 0.84
C ASP A 270 6.80 28.61 -0.56
N LEU A 271 5.75 28.64 -1.38
CA LEU A 271 5.73 28.09 -2.72
C LEU A 271 5.08 29.10 -3.65
N VAL A 272 5.84 29.68 -4.57
CA VAL A 272 5.29 30.70 -5.49
C VAL A 272 4.92 30.07 -6.84
N SER A 273 5.83 29.28 -7.41
CA SER A 273 5.63 28.55 -8.66
C SER A 273 5.95 27.08 -8.44
N VAL A 274 5.06 26.22 -8.93
CA VAL A 274 5.15 24.77 -8.84
C VAL A 274 5.32 24.11 -10.21
N GLY A 275 5.44 24.91 -11.27
CA GLY A 275 5.91 24.45 -12.57
C GLY A 275 5.27 25.16 -13.75
N LYS A 276 5.48 24.63 -14.95
CA LYS A 276 4.92 25.17 -16.19
C LYS A 276 4.53 24.05 -17.14
N ILE A 277 3.45 24.25 -17.89
CA ILE A 277 2.95 23.30 -18.87
C ILE A 277 2.72 24.04 -20.19
N GLU A 278 3.22 23.49 -21.29
CA GLU A 278 2.94 24.01 -22.62
C GLU A 278 1.78 23.24 -23.26
N ILE A 279 0.70 23.96 -23.55
CA ILE A 279 -0.45 23.46 -24.29
C ILE A 279 -0.17 23.68 -25.78
N THR A 280 -0.12 22.60 -26.55
CA THR A 280 0.14 22.64 -27.99
C THR A 280 -0.75 21.64 -28.73
N PRO A 281 -1.32 22.01 -29.91
CA PRO A 281 -2.08 21.07 -30.73
C PRO A 281 -1.16 20.16 -31.58
N ASP A 282 0.16 20.31 -31.49
CA ASP A 282 1.13 19.49 -32.21
C ASP A 282 1.15 18.06 -31.64
N ASP A 283 1.57 17.06 -32.43
CA ASP A 283 1.75 15.70 -31.91
C ASP A 283 2.81 15.68 -30.79
N LEU A 284 2.41 15.22 -29.60
CA LEU A 284 3.26 15.25 -28.41
C LEU A 284 4.50 14.36 -28.57
N VAL A 285 4.40 13.25 -29.29
CA VAL A 285 5.54 12.34 -29.51
C VAL A 285 6.55 13.00 -30.45
N GLU A 286 6.10 13.57 -31.56
CA GLU A 286 6.97 14.32 -32.47
C GLU A 286 7.64 15.51 -31.77
N ARG A 287 6.88 16.23 -30.92
CA ARG A 287 7.42 17.33 -30.11
C ARG A 287 8.54 16.86 -29.18
N LEU A 288 8.33 15.78 -28.44
CA LEU A 288 9.34 15.20 -27.54
C LEU A 288 10.58 14.72 -28.28
N VAL A 289 10.41 14.08 -29.44
CA VAL A 289 11.51 13.62 -30.29
C VAL A 289 12.30 14.80 -30.84
N SER A 290 11.62 15.85 -31.31
CA SER A 290 12.24 17.08 -31.78
C SER A 290 13.08 17.74 -30.68
N ASP A 291 12.51 17.88 -29.47
CA ASP A 291 13.22 18.42 -28.31
C ASP A 291 14.46 17.60 -27.95
N TYR A 292 14.35 16.26 -27.97
CA TYR A 292 15.47 15.36 -27.68
C TYR A 292 16.66 15.62 -28.61
N TYR A 293 16.42 15.73 -29.92
CA TYR A 293 17.46 15.91 -30.94
C TYR A 293 17.97 17.36 -31.03
N ASN A 294 17.18 18.35 -30.62
CA ASN A 294 17.58 19.75 -30.61
C ASN A 294 18.39 20.16 -29.36
N ARG A 295 18.69 19.24 -28.44
CA ARG A 295 19.54 19.51 -27.28
C ARG A 295 20.98 19.82 -27.70
N LYS A 296 21.56 20.82 -27.06
CA LYS A 296 22.98 21.17 -27.24
C LYS A 296 23.87 20.12 -26.60
N LEU A 297 24.95 19.74 -27.30
CA LEU A 297 25.92 18.75 -26.82
C LEU A 297 26.49 19.10 -25.45
N ASP A 298 26.87 20.36 -25.23
CA ASP A 298 27.42 20.83 -23.95
C ASP A 298 26.46 20.54 -22.79
N HIS A 299 25.18 20.84 -22.97
CA HIS A 299 24.15 20.56 -21.96
C HIS A 299 24.04 19.05 -21.68
N VAL A 300 24.04 18.20 -22.71
CA VAL A 300 23.95 16.74 -22.52
C VAL A 300 25.19 16.19 -21.82
N THR A 301 26.37 16.75 -22.07
CA THR A 301 27.62 16.32 -21.42
C THR A 301 27.82 16.85 -20.00
N GLN A 302 27.11 17.93 -19.60
CA GLN A 302 27.24 18.59 -18.29
C GLN A 302 26.00 18.40 -17.38
N ALA A 303 24.83 18.02 -17.90
CA ALA A 303 23.55 18.04 -17.18
C ALA A 303 23.50 17.14 -15.92
N ASN A 304 24.40 16.19 -15.79
CA ASN A 304 24.49 15.34 -14.61
C ASN A 304 25.96 14.94 -14.41
N GLU A 305 26.67 15.74 -13.62
CA GLU A 305 28.05 15.48 -13.25
C GLU A 305 28.16 14.47 -12.09
N GLN A 306 27.03 14.00 -11.52
CA GLN A 306 27.05 13.07 -10.39
C GLN A 306 27.68 11.74 -10.82
N PRO A 307 28.88 11.40 -10.31
CA PRO A 307 29.66 10.27 -10.80
C PRO A 307 29.27 8.94 -10.12
N PHE A 308 28.00 8.79 -9.76
CA PHE A 308 27.47 7.65 -9.00
C PHE A 308 25.98 7.45 -9.25
N LEU A 309 25.45 6.29 -8.84
CA LEU A 309 24.04 5.89 -8.93
C LEU A 309 23.48 5.54 -7.56
N TYR A 310 22.17 5.65 -7.36
CA TYR A 310 21.47 5.18 -6.17
C TYR A 310 20.92 3.77 -6.41
N LEU A 311 21.57 2.76 -5.82
CA LEU A 311 21.18 1.35 -5.96
C LEU A 311 20.00 0.96 -5.08
N ALA A 312 19.84 1.58 -3.92
CA ALA A 312 18.74 1.27 -3.01
C ALA A 312 18.44 2.39 -2.03
N LYS A 313 17.18 2.49 -1.63
CA LYS A 313 16.71 3.20 -0.44
C LYS A 313 16.53 2.18 0.68
N VAL A 314 17.12 2.44 1.84
CA VAL A 314 17.02 1.62 3.03
C VAL A 314 16.26 2.44 4.09
N CYS A 315 15.07 1.98 4.42
CA CYS A 315 14.23 2.58 5.45
C CYS A 315 14.68 2.04 6.81
N LEU A 316 15.15 2.93 7.68
CA LEU A 316 15.58 2.57 9.02
C LEU A 316 14.46 2.79 10.03
N LEU A 317 14.37 1.87 10.98
CA LEU A 317 13.53 1.99 12.17
C LEU A 317 14.44 2.23 13.38
N GLN A 318 14.26 3.37 14.06
CA GLN A 318 15.01 3.64 15.29
C GLN A 318 14.47 2.81 16.46
N MET A 319 15.36 2.07 17.12
CA MET A 319 15.11 1.34 18.35
C MET A 319 16.08 1.83 19.43
N ASN A 320 15.63 2.73 20.31
CA ASN A 320 16.48 3.37 21.32
C ASN A 320 17.73 4.03 20.70
N ALA A 321 18.93 3.57 21.08
CA ALA A 321 20.23 4.02 20.58
C ALA A 321 20.77 3.19 19.40
N THR A 322 19.94 2.32 18.81
CA THR A 322 20.27 1.49 17.65
C THR A 322 19.20 1.64 16.56
N TYR A 323 19.45 1.05 15.40
CA TYR A 323 18.52 0.93 14.30
C TYR A 323 18.33 -0.52 13.88
N VAL A 324 17.24 -0.76 13.16
CA VAL A 324 16.96 -1.96 12.38
C VAL A 324 16.58 -1.55 10.96
N ILE A 325 16.94 -2.37 9.98
CA ILE A 325 16.50 -2.24 8.60
C ILE A 325 15.06 -2.75 8.51
N GLU A 326 14.11 -1.86 8.22
CA GLU A 326 12.69 -2.22 8.05
C GLU A 326 12.40 -2.67 6.63
N LYS A 327 12.84 -1.87 5.65
CA LYS A 327 12.53 -2.06 4.22
C LYS A 327 13.71 -1.65 3.36
N VAL A 328 13.98 -2.42 2.31
CA VAL A 328 14.93 -2.06 1.25
C VAL A 328 14.17 -1.95 -0.05
N VAL A 329 14.22 -0.77 -0.67
CA VAL A 329 13.63 -0.48 -1.98
C VAL A 329 14.75 -0.42 -3.01
N PRO A 330 14.81 -1.36 -3.96
CA PRO A 330 15.85 -1.38 -4.98
C PRO A 330 15.61 -0.28 -6.03
N VAL A 331 16.71 0.37 -6.45
CA VAL A 331 16.79 1.41 -7.49
C VAL A 331 15.63 2.43 -7.37
N PRO A 332 15.54 3.16 -6.24
CA PRO A 332 14.37 3.93 -5.85
C PRO A 332 14.01 5.06 -6.83
N PHE A 333 14.95 5.50 -7.67
CA PHE A 333 14.75 6.57 -8.65
C PHE A 333 14.63 6.07 -10.09
N GLY A 334 14.53 4.75 -10.30
CA GLY A 334 14.34 4.16 -11.62
C GLY A 334 15.54 4.27 -12.55
N GLU A 335 16.75 4.42 -12.00
CA GLU A 335 18.03 4.51 -12.70
C GLU A 335 18.41 3.17 -13.37
N TYR A 336 17.71 2.80 -14.43
CA TYR A 336 17.93 1.60 -15.22
C TYR A 336 18.34 1.95 -16.66
N VAL A 337 19.24 1.16 -17.22
CA VAL A 337 19.60 1.24 -18.63
C VAL A 337 18.76 0.24 -19.42
N TYR A 338 17.85 0.75 -20.25
CA TYR A 338 17.01 -0.09 -21.11
C TYR A 338 17.64 -0.29 -22.49
N THR A 339 17.82 -1.55 -22.90
CA THR A 339 18.32 -1.84 -24.24
C THR A 339 17.25 -1.54 -25.30
N PRO A 340 17.62 -1.03 -26.50
CA PRO A 340 16.66 -0.81 -27.58
C PRO A 340 15.86 -2.06 -27.96
N ALA A 341 16.49 -3.23 -27.90
CA ALA A 341 15.82 -4.51 -28.16
C ALA A 341 14.74 -4.84 -27.12
N LEU A 342 14.96 -4.51 -25.84
CA LEU A 342 13.96 -4.65 -24.78
C LEU A 342 12.79 -3.68 -25.00
N LEU A 343 13.10 -2.41 -25.25
CA LEU A 343 12.08 -1.37 -25.50
C LEU A 343 11.20 -1.71 -26.71
N GLN A 344 11.80 -2.17 -27.81
CA GLN A 344 11.05 -2.60 -29.00
C GLN A 344 10.09 -3.75 -28.68
N LYS A 345 10.54 -4.76 -27.93
CA LYS A 345 9.68 -5.88 -27.52
C LYS A 345 8.52 -5.43 -26.62
N LEU A 346 8.78 -4.51 -25.69
CA LEU A 346 7.76 -3.95 -24.81
C LEU A 346 6.73 -3.12 -25.59
N ALA A 347 7.19 -2.28 -26.54
CA ALA A 347 6.32 -1.49 -27.41
C ALA A 347 5.40 -2.38 -28.26
N LEU A 348 5.94 -3.45 -28.86
CA LEU A 348 5.16 -4.42 -29.64
C LEU A 348 4.12 -5.17 -28.80
N ARG A 349 4.38 -5.40 -27.51
CA ARG A 349 3.41 -6.00 -26.58
C ARG A 349 2.29 -5.02 -26.22
N GLY A 350 2.62 -3.74 -26.00
CA GLY A 350 1.66 -2.69 -25.73
C GLY A 350 0.70 -2.41 -26.90
N GLN A 351 1.16 -2.58 -28.14
CA GLN A 351 0.34 -2.40 -29.35
C GLN A 351 -0.67 -3.53 -29.60
N LYS A 352 -0.42 -4.76 -29.13
CA LYS A 352 -1.34 -5.90 -29.33
C LYS A 352 -2.72 -5.76 -28.64
N GLY A 353 -2.94 -4.68 -27.88
CA GLY A 353 -4.23 -4.34 -27.27
C GLY A 353 -4.83 -3.00 -27.71
N ARG A 354 -4.23 -2.27 -28.65
CA ARG A 354 -4.77 -1.00 -29.18
C ARG A 354 -5.07 -1.16 -30.68
N PRO A 355 -6.32 -0.98 -31.13
CA PRO A 355 -6.61 -0.87 -32.55
C PRO A 355 -5.79 0.29 -33.12
N VAL A 356 -5.06 0.02 -34.21
CA VAL A 356 -4.36 1.04 -34.98
C VAL A 356 -5.43 1.79 -35.78
N GLU A 357 -5.98 2.85 -35.21
CA GLU A 357 -6.60 3.90 -36.02
C GLU A 357 -5.52 4.94 -36.34
N GLN A 358 -5.16 4.99 -37.62
CA GLN A 358 -4.36 6.07 -38.16
C GLN A 358 -5.20 7.35 -38.12
N GLY A 359 -4.81 8.27 -37.27
CA GLY A 359 -5.43 9.58 -37.12
C GLY A 359 -6.58 9.55 -36.11
N SER A 360 -6.27 9.81 -34.84
CA SER A 360 -7.27 10.29 -33.91
C SER A 360 -6.57 10.97 -32.74
N HIS A 361 -7.00 12.21 -32.47
CA HIS A 361 -7.02 12.74 -31.13
C HIS A 361 -7.60 11.64 -30.24
N ALA A 362 -6.75 10.94 -29.50
CA ALA A 362 -7.21 10.03 -28.48
C ALA A 362 -7.77 10.94 -27.39
N ASP A 363 -9.06 11.26 -27.48
CA ASP A 363 -9.82 11.76 -26.34
C ASP A 363 -9.59 10.77 -25.21
N SER A 364 -8.73 11.16 -24.27
CA SER A 364 -8.34 10.36 -23.13
C SER A 364 -9.53 10.32 -22.16
N PHE A 365 -10.47 9.43 -22.41
CA PHE A 365 -11.58 9.27 -21.49
C PHE A 365 -11.14 8.46 -20.25
N ARG A 366 -11.57 8.91 -19.07
CA ARG A 366 -11.37 8.20 -17.80
C ARG A 366 -12.58 7.33 -17.49
N VAL A 367 -12.34 6.20 -16.84
CA VAL A 367 -13.40 5.29 -16.38
C VAL A 367 -13.39 5.27 -14.86
N THR A 368 -14.50 5.61 -14.24
CA THR A 368 -14.71 5.52 -12.78
C THR A 368 -15.84 4.57 -12.47
N THR A 369 -15.71 3.82 -11.36
CA THR A 369 -16.74 2.88 -10.92
C THR A 369 -17.15 3.21 -9.48
N ARG A 370 -18.45 3.31 -9.23
CA ARG A 370 -19.01 3.46 -7.89
C ARG A 370 -20.02 2.36 -7.60
N VAL A 371 -19.99 1.85 -6.38
CA VAL A 371 -20.99 0.91 -5.88
C VAL A 371 -21.87 1.65 -4.88
N LYS A 372 -23.19 1.59 -5.07
CA LYS A 372 -24.17 2.18 -4.16
C LYS A 372 -25.05 1.08 -3.60
N GLU A 373 -25.33 1.14 -2.30
CA GLU A 373 -26.35 0.27 -1.72
C GLU A 373 -27.75 0.79 -2.07
N ILE A 374 -28.59 -0.08 -2.63
CA ILE A 374 -30.01 0.18 -2.90
C ILE A 374 -30.89 -0.60 -1.92
N ALA A 375 -32.19 -0.30 -1.88
CA ALA A 375 -33.09 -0.97 -0.95
C ALA A 375 -33.10 -2.49 -1.22
N ALA A 376 -33.28 -3.31 -0.19
CA ALA A 376 -33.26 -4.78 -0.32
C ALA A 376 -34.31 -5.32 -1.31
N ALA A 377 -35.40 -4.57 -1.52
CA ALA A 377 -36.46 -4.90 -2.47
C ALA A 377 -36.15 -4.48 -3.92
N ASP A 378 -35.15 -3.63 -4.14
CA ASP A 378 -34.80 -3.14 -5.46
C ASP A 378 -33.85 -4.13 -6.17
N LYS A 379 -34.09 -4.35 -7.46
CA LYS A 379 -33.18 -5.18 -8.28
C LYS A 379 -31.85 -4.45 -8.48
N PRO A 380 -30.72 -5.19 -8.64
CA PRO A 380 -29.44 -4.58 -8.96
C PRO A 380 -29.55 -3.66 -10.17
N GLN A 381 -29.03 -2.45 -10.04
CA GLN A 381 -29.06 -1.44 -11.11
C GLN A 381 -27.66 -1.20 -11.63
N PHE A 382 -27.55 -0.97 -12.94
CA PHE A 382 -26.30 -0.61 -13.59
C PHE A 382 -26.56 0.59 -14.49
N ASP A 383 -25.88 1.69 -14.22
CA ASP A 383 -26.00 2.92 -14.99
C ASP A 383 -24.62 3.36 -15.50
N VAL A 384 -24.62 3.96 -16.70
CA VAL A 384 -23.42 4.50 -17.34
C VAL A 384 -23.73 5.91 -17.78
N SER A 385 -23.05 6.87 -17.17
CA SER A 385 -23.13 8.27 -17.55
C SER A 385 -21.79 8.74 -18.11
N TYR A 386 -21.83 9.66 -19.07
CA TYR A 386 -20.63 10.29 -19.61
C TYR A 386 -20.63 11.77 -19.25
N ASP A 387 -19.62 12.19 -18.50
CA ASP A 387 -19.34 13.59 -18.23
C ASP A 387 -18.47 14.17 -19.34
N ASN A 388 -19.10 14.97 -20.21
CA ASN A 388 -18.42 15.69 -21.30
C ASN A 388 -17.36 16.68 -20.79
N LEU A 389 -17.51 17.22 -19.57
CA LEU A 389 -16.57 18.20 -19.01
C LEU A 389 -15.31 17.52 -18.50
N GLY A 390 -15.42 16.42 -17.75
CA GLY A 390 -14.26 15.66 -17.28
C GLY A 390 -13.75 14.58 -18.23
N SER A 391 -14.41 14.38 -19.39
CA SER A 391 -14.21 13.22 -20.27
C SER A 391 -14.26 11.90 -19.47
N VAL A 392 -15.21 11.75 -18.54
CA VAL A 392 -15.30 10.59 -17.63
C VAL A 392 -16.54 9.75 -17.95
N TYR A 393 -16.35 8.46 -18.21
CA TYR A 393 -17.42 7.47 -18.12
C TYR A 393 -17.54 7.00 -16.67
N GLN A 394 -18.68 7.31 -16.04
CA GLN A 394 -19.00 6.86 -14.70
C GLN A 394 -19.96 5.67 -14.74
N PHE A 395 -19.50 4.54 -14.20
CA PHE A 395 -20.24 3.31 -14.04
C PHE A 395 -20.76 3.20 -12.61
N GLU A 396 -22.07 3.22 -12.41
CA GLU A 396 -22.69 3.05 -11.10
C GLU A 396 -23.38 1.70 -10.99
N LEU A 397 -22.97 0.90 -10.01
CA LEU A 397 -23.57 -0.39 -9.67
C LEU A 397 -24.36 -0.28 -8.36
N GLY A 398 -25.68 -0.37 -8.44
CA GLY A 398 -26.59 -0.45 -7.30
C GLY A 398 -26.73 -1.89 -6.82
N LEU A 399 -26.28 -2.21 -5.60
CA LEU A 399 -26.43 -3.54 -5.00
C LEU A 399 -27.45 -3.53 -3.84
N PRO A 400 -28.44 -4.43 -3.81
CA PRO A 400 -29.42 -4.47 -2.74
C PRO A 400 -28.79 -4.92 -1.42
N ARG A 401 -29.20 -4.28 -0.32
CA ARG A 401 -28.75 -4.66 1.03
C ARG A 401 -29.19 -6.08 1.38
N PRO A 402 -28.32 -6.91 2.01
CA PRO A 402 -28.75 -8.19 2.56
C PRO A 402 -29.78 -7.96 3.68
N GLY A 403 -30.98 -8.54 3.53
CA GLY A 403 -32.06 -8.43 4.51
C GLY A 403 -31.69 -9.08 5.83
N LYS A 404 -31.93 -8.40 6.95
CA LYS A 404 -31.86 -9.02 8.29
C LYS A 404 -33.08 -9.93 8.45
N ALA A 405 -32.86 -11.23 8.67
CA ALA A 405 -33.92 -12.14 9.10
C ALA A 405 -34.48 -11.66 10.44
N ASN A 406 -35.70 -11.13 10.46
CA ASN A 406 -36.38 -10.79 11.70
C ASN A 406 -36.95 -12.09 12.31
N GLU A 407 -36.55 -12.46 13.51
CA GLU A 407 -37.20 -13.56 14.26
C GLU A 407 -38.27 -12.97 15.20
N GLN A 408 -39.44 -13.62 15.30
CA GLN A 408 -40.46 -13.25 16.29
C GLN A 408 -40.30 -14.12 17.55
N VAL A 409 -40.14 -13.50 18.71
CA VAL A 409 -39.92 -14.19 20.00
C VAL A 409 -41.03 -13.87 21.00
N ALA A 410 -41.50 -14.88 21.73
CA ALA A 410 -42.41 -14.77 22.87
C ALA A 410 -41.83 -15.50 24.09
N THR A 411 -42.06 -15.01 25.31
CA THR A 411 -41.56 -15.61 26.55
C THR A 411 -42.57 -15.48 27.68
N GLY A 412 -42.51 -16.38 28.67
CA GLY A 412 -43.34 -16.32 29.88
C GLY A 412 -42.89 -17.31 30.95
N VAL A 413 -43.65 -17.35 32.05
CA VAL A 413 -43.48 -18.28 33.18
C VAL A 413 -44.79 -19.04 33.39
N VAL A 414 -44.71 -20.32 33.73
CA VAL A 414 -45.85 -21.13 34.19
C VAL A 414 -45.50 -21.84 35.49
N GLU A 415 -46.43 -21.87 36.43
CA GLU A 415 -46.30 -22.66 37.66
C GLU A 415 -47.14 -23.93 37.54
N ILE A 416 -46.50 -25.08 37.70
CA ILE A 416 -47.17 -26.39 37.69
C ILE A 416 -47.26 -26.88 39.15
N PRO A 417 -48.47 -27.09 39.71
CA PRO A 417 -48.62 -27.64 41.05
C PRO A 417 -48.13 -29.08 41.10
N ILE A 418 -47.30 -29.39 42.10
CA ILE A 418 -46.73 -30.70 42.39
C ILE A 418 -47.20 -31.09 43.78
N ASP A 419 -47.80 -32.26 43.91
CA ASP A 419 -48.20 -32.79 45.21
C ASP A 419 -47.03 -33.55 45.86
N PRO A 420 -46.43 -33.06 46.96
CA PRO A 420 -45.32 -33.74 47.63
C PRO A 420 -45.80 -34.88 48.56
N TYR A 421 -47.09 -34.94 48.92
CA TYR A 421 -47.58 -35.71 50.08
C TYR A 421 -48.71 -36.73 49.78
N SER A 422 -48.88 -37.14 48.53
CA SER A 422 -49.89 -38.14 48.17
C SER A 422 -49.33 -39.59 48.13
N SER A 423 -49.06 -40.19 49.30
CA SER A 423 -49.06 -41.66 49.50
C SER A 423 -48.88 -42.06 50.98
N ASN A 424 -49.55 -43.14 51.40
CA ASN A 424 -49.68 -43.68 52.76
C ASN A 424 -48.40 -44.34 53.35
N TRP A 425 -47.19 -43.80 53.12
CA TRP A 425 -45.92 -44.39 53.57
C TRP A 425 -45.06 -43.34 54.33
N PRO A 426 -44.53 -43.58 55.54
CA PRO A 426 -44.11 -42.49 56.42
C PRO A 426 -42.80 -41.76 56.08
N PHE A 427 -42.05 -42.14 55.04
CA PHE A 427 -40.75 -41.50 54.71
C PHE A 427 -40.36 -41.63 53.22
N GLY A 428 -41.04 -40.94 52.29
CA GLY A 428 -40.53 -40.88 50.90
C GLY A 428 -41.32 -39.99 49.92
N VAL A 429 -40.60 -39.09 49.23
CA VAL A 429 -41.08 -38.32 48.07
C VAL A 429 -41.25 -39.26 46.87
N LYS A 430 -42.36 -39.15 46.12
CA LYS A 430 -42.65 -40.02 44.97
C LYS A 430 -41.88 -39.56 43.73
N ILE A 431 -40.62 -39.96 43.63
CA ILE A 431 -39.77 -39.80 42.44
C ILE A 431 -40.44 -40.50 41.24
N GLY A 432 -40.53 -39.82 40.10
CA GLY A 432 -41.00 -40.37 38.83
C GLY A 432 -42.39 -39.92 38.35
N ASN A 433 -43.17 -39.24 39.19
CA ASN A 433 -44.47 -38.67 38.79
C ASN A 433 -44.32 -37.58 37.72
N ARG A 434 -45.34 -37.48 36.86
CA ARG A 434 -45.39 -36.51 35.75
C ARG A 434 -46.53 -35.52 36.00
N TYR A 435 -46.24 -34.24 35.86
CA TYR A 435 -47.16 -33.13 36.00
C TYR A 435 -47.17 -32.34 34.69
N PHE A 436 -48.30 -31.72 34.36
CA PHE A 436 -48.49 -31.06 33.07
C PHE A 436 -49.11 -29.68 33.28
N SER A 437 -48.67 -28.70 32.46
CA SER A 437 -49.31 -27.40 32.40
C SER A 437 -50.66 -27.50 31.68
N GLU A 438 -51.49 -26.50 31.90
CA GLU A 438 -52.56 -26.17 30.96
C GLU A 438 -52.00 -25.82 29.58
N GLU A 439 -52.87 -25.77 28.57
CA GLU A 439 -52.48 -25.37 27.22
C GLU A 439 -52.16 -23.87 27.16
N LEU A 440 -50.89 -23.53 26.91
CA LEU A 440 -50.36 -22.18 26.91
C LEU A 440 -50.38 -21.59 25.50
N LYS A 441 -50.81 -20.34 25.36
CA LYS A 441 -50.79 -19.61 24.09
C LYS A 441 -49.48 -18.84 23.93
N HIS A 442 -48.69 -19.14 22.90
CA HIS A 442 -47.43 -18.43 22.64
C HIS A 442 -47.61 -17.12 21.86
N SER A 443 -48.81 -16.84 21.33
CA SER A 443 -49.18 -15.56 20.69
C SER A 443 -48.38 -15.17 19.43
N LEU A 444 -47.63 -16.11 18.82
CA LEU A 444 -46.89 -15.92 17.54
C LEU A 444 -47.71 -16.38 16.30
N GLY A 445 -49.03 -16.55 16.46
CA GLY A 445 -49.94 -17.04 15.42
C GLY A 445 -49.83 -18.55 15.16
N LYS A 446 -50.47 -19.03 14.08
CA LYS A 446 -50.37 -20.44 13.65
C LYS A 446 -49.01 -20.71 12.99
N GLY A 447 -48.53 -21.94 13.07
CA GLY A 447 -47.26 -22.37 12.48
C GLY A 447 -46.36 -23.06 13.50
N ASN A 448 -45.31 -23.70 13.00
CA ASN A 448 -44.35 -24.36 13.88
C ASN A 448 -43.54 -23.30 14.65
N VAL A 449 -43.24 -23.58 15.91
CA VAL A 449 -42.40 -22.73 16.76
C VAL A 449 -41.40 -23.60 17.49
N TYR A 450 -40.19 -23.09 17.67
CA TYR A 450 -39.21 -23.69 18.57
C TYR A 450 -39.53 -23.22 19.98
N VAL A 451 -39.76 -24.15 20.92
CA VAL A 451 -40.04 -23.81 22.32
C VAL A 451 -38.96 -24.38 23.22
N SER A 452 -38.27 -23.49 23.95
CA SER A 452 -37.34 -23.86 25.02
C SER A 452 -38.01 -23.62 26.37
N ALA A 453 -37.91 -24.58 27.28
CA ALA A 453 -38.47 -24.48 28.63
C ALA A 453 -37.42 -24.95 29.65
N GLY A 454 -37.24 -24.17 30.70
CA GLY A 454 -36.30 -24.42 31.79
C GLY A 454 -36.91 -24.12 33.15
N ILE A 455 -36.33 -24.69 34.19
CA ILE A 455 -36.82 -24.58 35.57
C ILE A 455 -36.16 -23.38 36.21
N GLU A 456 -36.97 -22.52 36.82
CA GLU A 456 -36.52 -21.32 37.51
C GLU A 456 -36.45 -21.62 39.02
N ASP A 457 -35.24 -21.63 39.58
CA ASP A 457 -35.02 -21.81 41.01
C ASP A 457 -34.86 -20.46 41.72
N PHE A 458 -35.43 -20.35 42.92
CA PHE A 458 -35.36 -19.16 43.78
C PHE A 458 -34.78 -19.58 45.13
N HIS A 459 -33.49 -19.31 45.33
CA HIS A 459 -32.89 -19.39 46.65
C HIS A 459 -33.20 -18.12 47.45
N ALA A 460 -33.72 -18.29 48.67
CA ALA A 460 -33.96 -17.22 49.63
C ALA A 460 -32.95 -17.29 50.78
N ASP A 461 -31.65 -17.36 50.47
CA ASP A 461 -30.59 -17.24 51.46
C ASP A 461 -29.78 -15.95 51.25
N VAL A 462 -29.52 -15.25 52.37
CA VAL A 462 -28.92 -13.91 52.46
C VAL A 462 -27.48 -13.85 51.90
N ILE A 463 -26.85 -14.99 51.64
CA ILE A 463 -25.48 -15.08 51.14
C ILE A 463 -25.42 -14.94 49.61
N ASP A 464 -26.47 -15.36 48.88
CA ASP A 464 -26.51 -15.30 47.41
C ASP A 464 -26.80 -13.89 46.86
N GLU A 465 -27.22 -12.96 47.72
CA GLU A 465 -27.39 -11.52 47.42
C GLU A 465 -26.09 -10.84 47.01
N LEU A 466 -24.95 -11.35 47.47
CA LEU A 466 -23.62 -10.81 47.15
C LEU A 466 -23.06 -11.29 45.80
N LEU A 467 -23.62 -12.36 45.20
CA LEU A 467 -23.08 -13.01 44.00
C LEU A 467 -23.95 -12.85 42.74
N SER A 468 -25.06 -12.12 42.82
CA SER A 468 -26.00 -11.92 41.68
C SER A 468 -26.52 -13.23 41.05
N GLN A 469 -26.59 -14.31 41.83
CA GLN A 469 -27.09 -15.64 41.40
C GLN A 469 -28.59 -15.84 41.69
N HIS A 470 -29.37 -14.77 41.79
CA HIS A 470 -30.75 -14.82 42.28
C HIS A 470 -31.80 -15.47 41.38
N GLU A 471 -31.51 -15.63 40.08
CA GLU A 471 -32.45 -16.23 39.13
C GLU A 471 -31.68 -17.17 38.20
N GLN A 472 -31.62 -18.44 38.57
CA GLN A 472 -31.04 -19.47 37.70
C GLN A 472 -32.17 -20.15 36.93
N VAL A 473 -32.05 -20.19 35.59
CA VAL A 473 -32.93 -20.98 34.72
C VAL A 473 -32.14 -22.16 34.18
N MET A 474 -32.53 -23.35 34.62
CA MET A 474 -31.88 -24.60 34.24
C MET A 474 -32.58 -25.23 33.04
N TYR A 475 -31.82 -25.51 31.98
CA TYR A 475 -32.32 -26.20 30.79
C TYR A 475 -31.68 -27.58 30.63
N GLY A 476 -32.45 -28.53 30.12
CA GLY A 476 -31.96 -29.88 29.89
C GLY A 476 -31.93 -30.72 31.17
N HIS A 477 -31.07 -31.73 31.20
CA HIS A 477 -31.00 -32.69 32.30
C HIS A 477 -30.06 -32.17 33.38
N THR A 478 -30.59 -31.83 34.56
CA THR A 478 -29.82 -31.20 35.64
C THR A 478 -28.76 -32.12 36.24
N SER A 479 -28.91 -33.45 36.11
CA SER A 479 -27.92 -34.42 36.58
C SER A 479 -26.56 -34.34 35.88
N VAL A 480 -26.44 -33.57 34.79
CA VAL A 480 -25.15 -33.34 34.12
C VAL A 480 -24.19 -32.54 35.03
N PHE A 481 -24.74 -31.81 35.99
CA PHE A 481 -23.96 -31.04 36.96
C PHE A 481 -23.65 -31.83 38.25
N ASP A 482 -24.10 -33.08 38.38
CA ASP A 482 -23.77 -33.94 39.52
C ASP A 482 -22.23 -34.10 39.64
N ASP A 483 -21.72 -34.17 40.87
CA ASP A 483 -20.28 -34.24 41.19
C ASP A 483 -19.41 -33.05 40.71
N SER A 484 -20.02 -31.88 40.49
CA SER A 484 -19.33 -30.64 40.10
C SER A 484 -19.53 -29.49 41.10
N GLU A 485 -18.77 -28.41 40.94
CA GLU A 485 -18.98 -27.16 41.70
C GLU A 485 -20.29 -26.44 41.32
N TYR A 486 -20.99 -26.91 40.28
CA TYR A 486 -22.25 -26.38 39.77
C TYR A 486 -23.47 -27.20 40.20
N VAL A 487 -23.32 -28.14 41.13
CA VAL A 487 -24.44 -28.90 41.72
C VAL A 487 -25.44 -27.92 42.34
N THR A 488 -26.71 -28.05 41.97
CA THR A 488 -27.80 -27.26 42.54
C THR A 488 -28.59 -28.09 43.54
N ASP A 489 -28.97 -27.49 44.67
CA ASP A 489 -29.93 -28.09 45.62
C ASP A 489 -31.38 -28.12 45.07
N ALA A 490 -31.61 -27.49 43.91
CA ALA A 490 -32.87 -27.53 43.18
C ALA A 490 -33.32 -28.96 42.90
N ALA A 491 -34.62 -29.20 43.07
CA ALA A 491 -35.23 -30.48 42.73
C ALA A 491 -34.90 -30.87 41.28
N GLN A 492 -34.43 -32.11 41.07
CA GLN A 492 -34.16 -32.60 39.74
C GLN A 492 -35.48 -32.84 39.00
N PHE A 493 -35.68 -32.19 37.85
CA PHE A 493 -36.79 -32.52 36.97
C PHE A 493 -36.35 -32.70 35.51
N ALA A 494 -37.11 -33.51 34.78
CA ALA A 494 -37.05 -33.57 33.33
C ALA A 494 -38.20 -32.78 32.72
N VAL A 495 -37.90 -31.84 31.82
CA VAL A 495 -38.89 -30.99 31.14
C VAL A 495 -39.07 -31.45 29.69
N GLY A 496 -40.32 -31.55 29.25
CA GLY A 496 -40.68 -31.82 27.86
C GLY A 496 -41.73 -30.82 27.36
N VAL A 497 -41.70 -30.50 26.07
CA VAL A 497 -42.64 -29.56 25.46
C VAL A 497 -43.35 -30.21 24.27
N ILE A 498 -44.68 -30.03 24.20
CA ILE A 498 -45.50 -30.40 23.05
C ILE A 498 -46.04 -29.13 22.43
N VAL A 499 -45.75 -28.90 21.15
CA VAL A 499 -46.24 -27.75 20.38
C VAL A 499 -47.46 -28.17 19.56
N TYR A 500 -48.48 -27.31 19.50
CA TYR A 500 -49.69 -27.47 18.68
C TYR A 500 -49.75 -26.37 17.59
N PRO A 501 -49.07 -26.55 16.44
CA PRO A 501 -48.91 -25.51 15.42
C PRO A 501 -50.20 -24.90 14.89
N GLN A 502 -51.25 -25.71 14.77
CA GLN A 502 -52.55 -25.28 14.23
C GLN A 502 -53.35 -24.39 15.19
N LYS A 503 -53.09 -24.49 16.49
CA LYS A 503 -53.75 -23.73 17.55
C LYS A 503 -52.92 -22.51 18.00
N GLY A 504 -51.61 -22.52 17.74
CA GLY A 504 -50.70 -21.49 18.25
C GLY A 504 -50.47 -21.61 19.76
N THR A 505 -50.46 -22.85 20.26
CA THR A 505 -50.36 -23.19 21.67
C THR A 505 -49.33 -24.29 21.90
N PHE A 506 -48.90 -24.49 23.14
CA PHE A 506 -48.00 -25.56 23.56
C PHE A 506 -48.32 -26.00 24.99
N ARG A 507 -47.82 -27.16 25.41
CA ARG A 507 -47.90 -27.66 26.79
C ARG A 507 -46.53 -28.06 27.28
N ILE A 508 -46.28 -27.81 28.56
CA ILE A 508 -45.05 -28.22 29.22
C ILE A 508 -45.39 -29.38 30.17
N GLY A 509 -44.62 -30.47 30.07
CA GLY A 509 -44.64 -31.57 31.01
C GLY A 509 -43.37 -31.58 31.85
N VAL A 510 -43.51 -31.87 33.14
CA VAL A 510 -42.40 -31.99 34.07
C VAL A 510 -42.47 -33.32 34.79
N GLN A 511 -41.35 -34.04 34.82
CA GLN A 511 -41.20 -35.27 35.60
C GLN A 511 -40.25 -35.04 36.77
N VAL A 512 -40.70 -35.34 37.98
CA VAL A 512 -39.87 -35.29 39.19
C VAL A 512 -38.86 -36.44 39.17
N LYS A 513 -37.57 -36.13 39.32
CA LYS A 513 -36.44 -37.08 39.30
C LYS A 513 -35.70 -37.19 40.63
N GLY A 514 -35.85 -36.21 41.52
CA GLY A 514 -35.25 -36.21 42.87
C GLY A 514 -36.26 -35.84 43.96
N PRO A 515 -35.82 -35.78 45.24
CA PRO A 515 -36.64 -35.26 46.32
C PRO A 515 -37.02 -33.79 46.05
N VAL A 516 -38.26 -33.42 46.35
CA VAL A 516 -38.80 -32.07 46.12
C VAL A 516 -39.37 -31.56 47.42
N GLN A 517 -38.95 -30.37 47.84
CA GLN A 517 -39.46 -29.70 49.03
C GLN A 517 -40.52 -28.64 48.71
N THR A 518 -40.77 -28.37 47.42
CA THR A 518 -41.75 -27.40 46.94
C THR A 518 -43.05 -28.08 46.48
N ASP A 519 -44.16 -27.37 46.58
CA ASP A 519 -45.49 -27.79 46.08
C ASP A 519 -45.78 -27.27 44.67
N ARG A 520 -44.82 -26.56 44.05
CA ARG A 520 -44.92 -25.95 42.73
C ARG A 520 -43.57 -25.98 42.01
N ALA A 521 -43.60 -26.26 40.71
CA ALA A 521 -42.47 -26.07 39.81
C ALA A 521 -42.72 -24.84 38.94
N ARG A 522 -41.82 -23.87 39.01
CA ARG A 522 -41.87 -22.65 38.21
C ARG A 522 -41.01 -22.85 36.96
N ILE A 523 -41.61 -22.69 35.79
CA ILE A 523 -40.97 -22.98 34.49
C ILE A 523 -40.98 -21.72 33.64
N ARG A 524 -39.79 -21.29 33.25
CA ARG A 524 -39.55 -20.21 32.31
C ARG A 524 -39.49 -20.78 30.89
N TRP A 525 -40.21 -20.18 29.95
CA TRP A 525 -40.27 -20.65 28.57
C TRP A 525 -40.06 -19.51 27.54
N TRP A 526 -39.58 -19.90 26.37
CA TRP A 526 -39.40 -19.07 25.17
C TRP A 526 -39.93 -19.81 23.95
N ALA A 527 -40.70 -19.12 23.13
CA ALA A 527 -41.13 -19.58 21.82
C ALA A 527 -40.53 -18.68 20.74
N ILE A 528 -39.93 -19.27 19.72
CA ILE A 528 -39.29 -18.58 18.60
C ILE A 528 -39.96 -19.04 17.31
N LYS A 529 -40.41 -18.07 16.50
CA LYS A 529 -40.97 -18.32 15.17
C LYS A 529 -40.04 -17.70 14.12
N PRO A 530 -39.43 -18.51 13.24
CA PRO A 530 -38.68 -17.96 12.11
C PRO A 530 -39.67 -17.31 11.14
N LEU A 531 -39.41 -16.05 10.76
CA LEU A 531 -40.13 -15.43 9.63
C LEU A 531 -39.52 -15.99 8.34
N VAL A 532 -40.28 -16.82 7.65
CA VAL A 532 -39.96 -17.17 6.27
C VAL A 532 -40.40 -15.98 5.41
N GLU A 533 -39.49 -15.06 5.12
CA GLU A 533 -39.68 -14.13 4.01
C GLU A 533 -39.45 -14.89 2.70
N GLY A 534 -40.52 -15.02 1.90
CA GLY A 534 -40.45 -15.44 0.51
C GLY A 534 -40.05 -16.90 0.28
N THR A 535 -40.99 -17.83 0.50
CA THR A 535 -40.94 -19.12 -0.21
C THR A 535 -41.42 -18.88 -1.64
N GLU A 536 -40.49 -18.62 -2.55
CA GLU A 536 -40.53 -19.39 -3.80
C GLU A 536 -40.31 -20.84 -3.40
N ASP A 537 -41.20 -21.72 -3.86
CA ASP A 537 -41.20 -23.15 -3.57
C ASP A 537 -39.85 -23.79 -3.92
N ILE A 538 -38.96 -23.93 -2.92
CA ILE A 538 -37.84 -24.86 -3.03
C ILE A 538 -38.41 -26.25 -2.77
N VAL A 539 -38.87 -26.87 -3.85
CA VAL A 539 -39.13 -28.30 -3.91
C VAL A 539 -37.79 -29.01 -3.78
N ILE A 540 -37.44 -29.43 -2.56
CA ILE A 540 -36.43 -30.45 -2.37
C ILE A 540 -37.12 -31.77 -2.74
N GLN A 541 -36.82 -32.28 -3.94
CA GLN A 541 -37.08 -33.68 -4.26
C GLN A 541 -36.17 -34.52 -3.36
N ASP A 542 -36.78 -35.22 -2.40
CA ASP A 542 -36.14 -36.35 -1.75
C ASP A 542 -35.81 -37.39 -2.83
N SER A 543 -34.52 -37.64 -3.02
CA SER A 543 -34.03 -38.82 -3.73
C SER A 543 -34.21 -40.02 -2.81
N GLU A 544 -35.16 -40.89 -3.13
CA GLU A 544 -35.16 -42.27 -2.66
C GLU A 544 -33.91 -42.98 -3.20
N GLU A 545 -33.04 -43.44 -2.31
CA GLU A 545 -32.46 -44.80 -2.29
C GLU A 545 -31.93 -45.15 -0.89
#